data_AF-N9RVC5-F1
#
_entry.id   AF-N9RVC5-F1
#
_cell.length_a   1.000
_cell.length_b   1.000
_cell.length_c   1.000
_cell.angle_alpha   90.00
_cell.angle_beta   90.00
_cell.angle_gamma   90.00
#
_symmetry.space_group_name_H-M   'P 1'
#
loop_
_entity.id
_entity.type
_entity.pdbx_description
1 polymer ?
#
loop_
_entity_poly.entity_id
_entity_poly.type
_entity_poly.pdbx_seq_one_letter_code
_entity_poly.pdbx_strand_id
1 'polypeptide(L)'
;MSSTQHVFRPVQIIFRLSPLMAALAVFMSPITVTQANESSAKDVPILQAPVQIPSYSFHQDHILGTSLDVVVTTAHQHDAEKALQAIQTEVARLDKILSVWRDDSEISQLNREQQIAASPELYEVIAACEQWRSATCGGFDARLGQLIQLWERSNQVQSLDDQTQEALLRQLKTQSIELNPKTKQIKIASAVQVAPDAYAKGYVIDRALIAAKQAVPHLQGILVDIGGDMRVWGQSPQQAGWKVGIQNPNEHFDNAAPNQILNIKDQAVAFSGQGYRSLAGQSHLLNPQTGMPIQTVEQCVVVGQCAADADALATALTAMSPHEGMQLIEQLVGFEAQLVASDGSSYQSSGWSTLLDANQPAILRHVAANAAATAWPKGYQAQIEVNIPKLAVDNYRAPYVSVWVTDSDKKLVRTLAVWGKDEKWLNSNYVWWRRYGRQMPNLDAVAKPSRQPGQYRLAWDGKDDAGKAVDAGKYLIHIETSREHGDHSYQSFELEVGPKAVTKTLPAQAEIGTLKLNFQRGA
;
A
#
# COMPACT_ATOMS: atom_id res chain seq x y z
N MET A 1 28.59 46.81 -23.20
CA MET A 1 27.55 46.63 -24.24
C MET A 1 28.07 45.52 -25.14
N SER A 2 27.52 44.31 -25.22
CA SER A 2 26.13 43.87 -25.28
C SER A 2 25.98 42.52 -24.58
N SER A 3 24.92 42.36 -23.79
CA SER A 3 24.51 41.11 -23.13
C SER A 3 23.49 40.38 -23.99
N THR A 4 23.79 39.16 -24.42
CA THR A 4 22.83 38.24 -25.04
C THR A 4 22.05 37.49 -23.96
N GLN A 5 20.79 37.88 -23.77
CA GLN A 5 19.82 37.13 -22.98
C GLN A 5 19.40 35.86 -23.72
N HIS A 6 19.66 34.69 -23.11
CA HIS A 6 19.05 33.44 -23.56
C HIS A 6 17.58 33.40 -23.11
N VAL A 7 16.69 33.51 -24.08
CA VAL A 7 15.25 33.33 -23.90
C VAL A 7 14.97 31.83 -23.71
N PHE A 8 14.59 31.43 -22.49
CA PHE A 8 13.99 30.13 -22.22
C PHE A 8 12.61 30.09 -22.90
N ARG A 9 12.43 29.21 -23.88
CA ARG A 9 11.10 28.84 -24.40
C ARG A 9 10.65 27.55 -23.71
N PRO A 10 9.48 27.51 -23.05
CA PRO A 10 8.94 26.27 -22.52
C PRO A 10 8.56 25.37 -23.69
N VAL A 11 9.15 24.18 -23.76
CA VAL A 11 8.73 23.12 -24.68
C VAL A 11 7.45 22.53 -24.10
N GLN A 12 6.31 22.76 -24.76
CA GLN A 12 5.08 22.04 -24.45
C GLN A 12 5.24 20.60 -24.93
N ILE A 13 5.46 19.67 -23.99
CA ILE A 13 5.42 18.23 -24.27
C ILE A 13 3.95 17.84 -24.41
N ILE A 14 3.53 17.52 -25.63
CA ILE A 14 2.16 17.06 -25.91
C ILE A 14 2.17 15.53 -25.78
N PHE A 15 1.58 15.00 -24.71
CA PHE A 15 1.29 13.59 -24.59
C PHE A 15 0.22 13.21 -25.64
N ARG A 16 0.61 12.46 -26.67
CA ARG A 16 -0.34 11.91 -27.65
C ARG A 16 -0.86 10.58 -27.15
N LEU A 17 -1.96 10.60 -26.40
CA LEU A 17 -2.71 9.40 -26.05
C LEU A 17 -3.56 8.96 -27.26
N SER A 18 -3.36 7.72 -27.74
CA SER A 18 -4.24 7.11 -28.73
C SER A 18 -5.64 6.89 -28.14
N PRO A 19 -6.74 7.02 -28.92
CA PRO A 19 -8.12 6.91 -28.43
C PRO A 19 -8.56 5.50 -28.00
N LEU A 20 -7.62 4.59 -27.68
CA LEU A 20 -7.90 3.21 -27.27
C LEU A 20 -7.89 3.04 -25.74
N MET A 21 -8.44 4.03 -25.01
CA MET A 21 -8.59 4.00 -23.54
C MET A 21 -10.05 4.22 -23.09
N ALA A 22 -11.03 3.91 -23.95
CA ALA A 22 -12.44 3.93 -23.56
C ALA A 22 -13.29 3.04 -24.48
N ALA A 23 -13.57 1.81 -24.03
CA ALA A 23 -14.67 0.97 -24.53
C ALA A 23 -14.95 -0.07 -23.43
N LEU A 24 -16.15 -0.37 -22.95
CA LEU A 24 -17.53 0.02 -23.25
C LEU A 24 -18.39 -0.55 -22.11
N ALA A 25 -19.28 0.22 -21.48
CA ALA A 25 -20.53 -0.28 -20.87
C ALA A 25 -21.45 0.89 -20.46
N VAL A 26 -22.08 1.52 -21.45
CA VAL A 26 -23.28 2.35 -21.23
C VAL A 26 -24.44 1.59 -21.86
N PHE A 27 -25.32 1.04 -21.03
CA PHE A 27 -26.67 0.66 -21.47
C PHE A 27 -27.72 1.21 -20.50
N MET A 28 -28.31 2.30 -20.99
CA MET A 28 -29.67 2.82 -20.79
C MET A 28 -30.60 2.01 -19.88
N SER A 29 -31.12 2.68 -18.85
CA SER A 29 -32.42 2.33 -18.22
C SER A 29 -33.50 3.26 -18.76
N PRO A 30 -34.71 2.78 -19.11
CA PRO A 30 -35.81 3.62 -19.54
C PRO A 30 -36.46 4.33 -18.35
N ILE A 31 -36.62 5.64 -18.47
CA ILE A 31 -37.44 6.46 -17.57
C ILE A 31 -38.91 6.04 -17.78
N THR A 32 -39.53 5.46 -16.75
CA THR A 32 -40.98 5.28 -16.70
C THR A 32 -41.59 6.48 -15.98
N VAL A 33 -42.43 7.24 -16.68
CA VAL A 33 -43.26 8.30 -16.11
C VAL A 33 -44.50 7.65 -15.52
N THR A 34 -44.61 7.60 -14.19
CA THR A 34 -45.86 7.26 -13.50
C THR A 34 -46.61 8.53 -13.12
N GLN A 35 -47.84 8.65 -13.63
CA GLN A 35 -48.81 9.68 -13.28
C GLN A 35 -49.16 9.58 -11.79
N ALA A 36 -49.20 10.74 -11.13
CA ALA A 36 -49.73 10.91 -9.79
C ALA A 36 -51.25 10.70 -9.80
N ASN A 37 -51.74 9.81 -8.93
CA ASN A 37 -53.14 9.77 -8.55
C ASN A 37 -53.19 9.90 -7.02
N GLU A 38 -53.82 10.98 -6.56
CA GLU A 38 -54.04 11.27 -5.15
C GLU A 38 -55.13 10.36 -4.59
N SER A 39 -54.83 9.55 -3.57
CA SER A 39 -55.85 9.09 -2.64
C SER A 39 -55.27 8.74 -1.26
N SER A 40 -55.77 9.47 -0.26
CA SER A 40 -55.91 9.12 1.16
C SER A 40 -54.67 8.61 1.92
N ALA A 41 -54.09 9.53 2.68
CA ALA A 41 -53.24 9.24 3.81
C ALA A 41 -53.95 8.38 4.87
N LYS A 42 -53.34 7.23 5.19
CA LYS A 42 -53.22 6.60 6.52
C LYS A 42 -52.51 5.27 6.32
N ASP A 43 -51.18 5.34 6.37
CA ASP A 43 -50.25 4.27 6.78
C ASP A 43 -48.85 4.79 6.42
N VAL A 44 -48.19 5.43 7.38
CA VAL A 44 -46.76 5.77 7.25
C VAL A 44 -46.02 4.45 7.45
N PRO A 45 -45.34 3.90 6.43
CA PRO A 45 -44.45 2.77 6.68
C PRO A 45 -43.36 3.29 7.59
N ILE A 46 -43.19 2.65 8.75
CA ILE A 46 -41.98 2.79 9.55
C ILE A 46 -40.83 2.52 8.57
N LEU A 47 -40.05 3.56 8.23
CA LEU A 47 -38.81 3.41 7.50
C LEU A 47 -37.94 2.48 8.33
N GLN A 48 -37.95 1.19 7.98
CA GLN A 48 -37.02 0.22 8.53
C GLN A 48 -35.62 0.78 8.23
N ALA A 49 -34.80 0.90 9.27
CA ALA A 49 -33.40 1.24 9.09
C ALA A 49 -32.82 0.29 8.03
N PRO A 50 -32.01 0.79 7.07
CA PRO A 50 -31.48 -0.05 6.00
C PRO A 50 -30.81 -1.28 6.62
N VAL A 51 -31.24 -2.47 6.20
CA VAL A 51 -30.67 -3.73 6.68
C VAL A 51 -29.19 -3.70 6.32
N GLN A 52 -28.33 -3.63 7.35
CA GLN A 52 -26.89 -3.62 7.16
C GLN A 52 -26.47 -5.01 6.70
N ILE A 53 -26.05 -5.11 5.44
CA ILE A 53 -25.50 -6.33 4.88
C ILE A 53 -24.16 -6.60 5.58
N PRO A 54 -23.92 -7.81 6.10
CA PRO A 54 -22.68 -8.11 6.78
C PRO A 54 -21.49 -8.04 5.83
N SER A 55 -20.32 -7.77 6.40
CA SER A 55 -19.04 -7.81 5.70
C SER A 55 -18.12 -8.83 6.35
N TYR A 56 -17.36 -9.52 5.52
CA TYR A 56 -16.42 -10.57 5.91
C TYR A 56 -15.02 -10.17 5.48
N SER A 57 -14.08 -10.16 6.41
CA SER A 57 -12.69 -9.79 6.15
C SER A 57 -11.78 -11.01 6.23
N PHE A 58 -10.84 -11.10 5.28
CA PHE A 58 -9.88 -12.17 5.17
C PHE A 58 -8.48 -11.58 5.00
N HIS A 59 -7.50 -12.22 5.62
CA HIS A 59 -6.10 -11.85 5.50
C HIS A 59 -5.28 -13.08 5.10
N GLN A 60 -4.27 -12.91 4.26
CA GLN A 60 -3.30 -13.94 3.93
C GLN A 60 -1.93 -13.38 3.58
N ASP A 61 -0.91 -13.78 4.33
CA ASP A 61 0.48 -13.48 4.00
C ASP A 61 1.04 -14.34 2.86
N HIS A 62 2.19 -13.89 2.35
CA HIS A 62 2.99 -14.55 1.33
C HIS A 62 2.31 -14.67 -0.04
N ILE A 63 1.43 -13.72 -0.36
CA ILE A 63 0.84 -13.56 -1.69
C ILE A 63 1.67 -12.55 -2.47
N LEU A 64 2.26 -12.97 -3.60
CA LEU A 64 3.13 -12.14 -4.45
C LEU A 64 4.26 -11.41 -3.69
N GLY A 65 4.85 -12.08 -2.68
CA GLY A 65 5.89 -11.49 -1.84
C GLY A 65 5.40 -10.43 -0.84
N THR A 66 4.08 -10.36 -0.61
CA THR A 66 3.42 -9.44 0.33
C THR A 66 2.19 -10.11 0.97
N SER A 67 1.21 -9.36 1.47
CA SER A 67 -0.07 -9.85 1.96
C SER A 67 -1.22 -9.60 0.98
N LEU A 68 -2.28 -10.39 1.12
CA LEU A 68 -3.58 -10.23 0.50
C LEU A 68 -4.60 -9.96 1.60
N ASP A 69 -5.32 -8.84 1.48
CA ASP A 69 -6.42 -8.44 2.34
C ASP A 69 -7.69 -8.33 1.50
N VAL A 70 -8.76 -8.99 1.92
CA VAL A 70 -10.03 -9.01 1.18
C VAL A 70 -11.18 -8.70 2.12
N VAL A 71 -12.03 -7.75 1.74
CA VAL A 71 -13.31 -7.49 2.42
C VAL A 71 -14.43 -7.77 1.45
N VAL A 72 -15.40 -8.60 1.84
CA VAL A 72 -16.56 -8.95 1.01
C VAL A 72 -17.85 -8.56 1.74
N THR A 73 -18.66 -7.71 1.11
CA THR A 73 -20.00 -7.35 1.59
C THR A 73 -21.02 -8.28 0.92
N THR A 74 -21.62 -9.18 1.71
CA THR A 74 -22.59 -10.18 1.24
C THR A 74 -23.50 -10.66 2.37
N ALA A 75 -24.70 -11.13 2.04
CA ALA A 75 -25.64 -11.68 3.02
C ALA A 75 -25.19 -13.02 3.64
N HIS A 76 -24.30 -13.76 2.97
CA HIS A 76 -23.92 -15.12 3.36
C HIS A 76 -22.41 -15.33 3.39
N GLN A 77 -21.90 -15.84 4.51
CA GLN A 77 -20.48 -16.17 4.68
C GLN A 77 -19.95 -17.13 3.59
N HIS A 78 -20.76 -18.10 3.18
CA HIS A 78 -20.40 -19.05 2.13
C HIS A 78 -20.04 -18.35 0.80
N ASP A 79 -20.75 -17.28 0.45
CA ASP A 79 -20.46 -16.49 -0.75
C ASP A 79 -19.16 -15.71 -0.61
N ALA A 80 -18.86 -15.21 0.60
CA ALA A 80 -17.60 -14.54 0.90
C ALA A 80 -16.40 -15.49 0.77
N GLU A 81 -16.52 -16.71 1.29
CA GLU A 81 -15.50 -17.76 1.17
C GLU A 81 -15.31 -18.19 -0.30
N LYS A 82 -16.40 -18.31 -1.07
CA LYS A 82 -16.34 -18.63 -2.50
C LYS A 82 -15.66 -17.51 -3.32
N ALA A 83 -15.93 -16.26 -2.99
CA ALA A 83 -15.27 -15.11 -3.59
C ALA A 83 -13.76 -15.08 -3.28
N LEU A 84 -13.38 -15.34 -2.02
CA LEU A 84 -11.98 -15.46 -1.61
C LEU A 84 -11.27 -16.59 -2.37
N GLN A 85 -11.90 -17.76 -2.51
CA GLN A 85 -11.32 -18.87 -3.24
C GLN A 85 -11.07 -18.53 -4.73
N ALA A 86 -12.00 -17.80 -5.36
CA ALA A 86 -11.84 -17.34 -6.73
C ALA A 86 -10.67 -16.35 -6.87
N ILE A 87 -10.53 -15.42 -5.92
CA ILE A 87 -9.38 -14.49 -5.84
C ILE A 87 -8.07 -15.27 -5.74
N GLN A 88 -7.95 -16.17 -4.76
CA GLN A 88 -6.73 -16.93 -4.53
C GLN A 88 -6.35 -17.77 -5.75
N THR A 89 -7.34 -18.37 -6.42
CA THR A 89 -7.12 -19.17 -7.62
C THR A 89 -6.58 -18.32 -8.77
N GLU A 90 -7.17 -17.14 -9.01
CA GLU A 90 -6.73 -16.24 -10.08
C GLU A 90 -5.35 -15.65 -9.78
N VAL A 91 -5.09 -15.25 -8.54
CA VAL A 91 -3.77 -14.78 -8.11
C VAL A 91 -2.70 -15.86 -8.32
N ALA A 92 -2.96 -17.10 -7.90
CA ALA A 92 -2.02 -18.21 -8.09
C ALA A 92 -1.81 -18.57 -9.56
N ARG A 93 -2.82 -18.40 -10.41
CA ARG A 93 -2.71 -18.60 -11.86
C ARG A 93 -1.83 -17.53 -12.49
N LEU A 94 -2.07 -16.25 -12.16
CA LEU A 94 -1.31 -15.13 -12.71
C LEU A 94 0.11 -15.06 -12.15
N ASP A 95 0.37 -15.55 -10.93
CA ASP A 95 1.73 -15.71 -10.39
C ASP A 95 2.60 -16.60 -11.31
N LYS A 96 2.03 -17.68 -11.87
CA LYS A 96 2.72 -18.53 -12.87
C LYS A 96 2.92 -17.86 -14.23
N ILE A 97 2.33 -16.71 -14.48
CA ILE A 97 2.46 -15.98 -15.75
C ILE A 97 3.41 -14.79 -15.57
N LEU A 98 3.20 -13.99 -14.52
CA LEU A 98 3.76 -12.65 -14.40
C LEU A 98 4.89 -12.52 -13.36
N SER A 99 5.16 -13.56 -12.56
CA SER A 99 6.16 -13.48 -11.50
C SER A 99 7.58 -13.66 -12.01
N VAL A 100 8.41 -12.61 -11.88
CA VAL A 100 9.85 -12.67 -12.21
C VAL A 100 10.67 -13.47 -11.19
N TRP A 101 10.08 -13.80 -10.05
CA TRP A 101 10.71 -14.56 -8.96
C TRP A 101 10.60 -16.08 -9.16
N ARG A 102 9.82 -16.50 -10.16
CA ARG A 102 9.59 -17.91 -10.49
C ARG A 102 10.35 -18.29 -11.74
N ASP A 103 11.16 -19.34 -11.66
CA ASP A 103 11.83 -19.88 -12.85
C ASP A 103 10.84 -20.52 -13.83
N ASP A 104 9.72 -21.05 -13.33
CA ASP A 104 8.69 -21.71 -14.13
C ASP A 104 7.59 -20.76 -14.64
N SER A 105 7.74 -19.44 -14.48
CA SER A 105 6.75 -18.49 -15.02
C SER A 105 6.94 -18.20 -16.50
N GLU A 106 5.85 -17.80 -17.15
CA GLU A 106 5.85 -17.42 -18.56
C GLU A 106 6.71 -16.18 -18.83
N ILE A 107 6.71 -15.17 -17.95
CA ILE A 107 7.60 -14.01 -18.07
C ILE A 107 9.09 -14.42 -17.97
N SER A 108 9.42 -15.36 -17.08
CA SER A 108 10.78 -15.89 -16.96
C SER A 108 11.16 -16.71 -18.19
N GLN A 109 10.22 -17.42 -18.80
CA GLN A 109 10.42 -18.07 -20.10
C GLN A 109 10.71 -17.04 -21.19
N LEU A 110 9.93 -15.95 -21.31
CA LEU A 110 10.19 -14.87 -22.26
C LEU A 110 11.59 -14.28 -22.07
N ASN A 111 11.99 -14.00 -20.83
CA ASN A 111 13.31 -13.45 -20.52
C ASN A 111 14.47 -14.40 -20.87
N ARG A 112 14.25 -15.73 -20.85
CA ARG A 112 15.26 -16.73 -21.26
C ARG A 112 15.30 -16.97 -22.76
N GLU A 113 14.13 -17.18 -23.37
CA GLU A 113 14.00 -17.61 -24.77
C GLU A 113 13.98 -16.43 -25.75
N GLN A 114 13.77 -15.21 -25.24
CA GLN A 114 13.71 -13.94 -25.99
C GLN A 114 12.58 -13.85 -27.02
N GLN A 115 11.93 -14.96 -27.34
CA GLN A 115 10.79 -15.00 -28.24
C GLN A 115 9.88 -16.17 -27.88
N ILE A 116 8.62 -15.87 -27.56
CA ILE A 116 7.61 -16.88 -27.24
C ILE A 116 6.28 -16.57 -27.91
N ALA A 117 5.43 -17.59 -28.07
CA ALA A 117 4.00 -17.40 -28.28
C ALA A 117 3.34 -17.25 -26.91
N ALA A 118 3.01 -16.01 -26.53
CA ALA A 118 2.57 -15.69 -25.19
C ALA A 118 1.07 -15.98 -24.99
N SER A 119 0.69 -16.24 -23.74
CA SER A 119 -0.70 -16.21 -23.29
C SER A 119 -1.32 -14.83 -23.54
N PRO A 120 -2.66 -14.75 -23.64
CA PRO A 120 -3.36 -13.47 -23.75
C PRO A 120 -2.96 -12.49 -22.65
N GLU A 121 -2.86 -12.95 -21.40
CA GLU A 121 -2.55 -12.13 -20.24
C GLU A 121 -1.12 -11.59 -20.25
N LEU A 122 -0.13 -12.43 -20.59
CA LEU A 122 1.25 -11.94 -20.71
C LEU A 122 1.34 -10.92 -21.86
N TYR A 123 0.70 -11.18 -23.00
CA TYR A 123 0.68 -10.24 -24.12
C TYR A 123 0.03 -8.91 -23.73
N GLU A 124 -1.11 -8.95 -23.04
CA GLU A 124 -1.82 -7.75 -22.55
C GLU A 124 -0.92 -6.91 -21.62
N VAL A 125 -0.28 -7.55 -20.65
CA VAL A 125 0.61 -6.86 -19.70
C VAL A 125 1.80 -6.22 -20.42
N ILE A 126 2.49 -6.94 -21.30
CA ILE A 126 3.65 -6.38 -22.01
C ILE A 126 3.24 -5.25 -22.95
N ALA A 127 2.12 -5.39 -23.65
CA ALA A 127 1.58 -4.34 -24.50
C ALA A 127 1.22 -3.08 -23.70
N ALA A 128 0.58 -3.24 -22.54
CA ALA A 128 0.24 -2.13 -21.66
C ALA A 128 1.49 -1.46 -21.08
N CYS A 129 2.51 -2.23 -20.70
CA CYS A 129 3.79 -1.69 -20.25
C CYS A 129 4.47 -0.82 -21.32
N GLU A 130 4.50 -1.25 -22.58
CA GLU A 130 5.05 -0.45 -23.69
C GLU A 130 4.20 0.79 -23.99
N GLN A 131 2.86 0.69 -23.83
CA GLN A 131 1.97 1.84 -23.94
C GLN A 131 2.26 2.88 -22.85
N TRP A 132 2.36 2.47 -21.58
CA TRP A 132 2.67 3.36 -20.47
C TRP A 132 4.07 3.96 -20.58
N ARG A 133 5.03 3.17 -21.07
CA ARG A 133 6.36 3.69 -21.41
C ARG A 133 6.29 4.83 -22.43
N SER A 134 5.50 4.67 -23.49
CA SER A 134 5.31 5.74 -24.48
C SER A 134 4.56 6.94 -23.90
N ALA A 135 3.48 6.70 -23.14
CA ALA A 135 2.62 7.73 -22.57
C ALA A 135 3.32 8.57 -21.49
N THR A 136 4.30 8.00 -20.79
CA THR A 136 5.07 8.69 -19.74
C THR A 136 6.41 9.23 -20.26
N CYS A 137 6.64 9.18 -21.57
CA CYS A 137 7.93 9.53 -22.19
C CYS A 137 9.13 8.79 -21.54
N GLY A 138 8.92 7.53 -21.14
CA GLY A 138 9.89 6.71 -20.45
C GLY A 138 10.01 6.96 -18.94
N GLY A 139 9.07 7.67 -18.31
CA GLY A 139 8.95 7.73 -16.85
C GLY A 139 8.61 6.37 -16.24
N PHE A 140 7.88 5.53 -16.97
CA PHE A 140 7.67 4.11 -16.72
C PHE A 140 8.45 3.28 -17.74
N ASP A 141 9.13 2.21 -17.32
CA ASP A 141 9.77 1.27 -18.24
C ASP A 141 9.92 -0.12 -17.60
N ALA A 142 9.16 -1.10 -18.09
CA ALA A 142 9.24 -2.48 -17.60
C ALA A 142 10.50 -3.23 -18.07
N ARG A 143 11.34 -2.64 -18.93
CA ARG A 143 12.54 -3.28 -19.51
C ARG A 143 13.77 -3.19 -18.60
N LEU A 144 13.60 -2.67 -17.39
CA LEU A 144 14.67 -2.42 -16.42
C LEU A 144 15.13 -3.67 -15.67
N GLY A 145 14.62 -4.88 -15.99
CA GLY A 145 14.86 -6.10 -15.20
C GLY A 145 16.34 -6.39 -14.97
N GLN A 146 17.20 -6.18 -15.97
CA GLN A 146 18.64 -6.39 -15.82
C GLN A 146 19.28 -5.38 -14.87
N LEU A 147 18.87 -4.11 -14.92
CA LEU A 147 19.36 -3.08 -14.00
C LEU A 147 18.91 -3.36 -12.56
N ILE A 148 17.65 -3.77 -12.38
CA ILE A 148 17.12 -4.16 -11.06
C ILE A 148 17.95 -5.30 -10.47
N GLN A 149 18.18 -6.38 -11.23
CA GLN A 149 19.00 -7.51 -10.75
C GLN A 149 20.44 -7.12 -10.40
N LEU A 150 21.04 -6.18 -11.13
CA LEU A 150 22.40 -5.70 -10.82
C LEU A 150 22.42 -4.91 -9.51
N TRP A 151 21.44 -4.05 -9.28
CA TRP A 151 21.28 -3.32 -8.02
C TRP A 151 20.98 -4.26 -6.84
N GLU A 152 20.21 -5.33 -7.03
CA GLU A 152 19.97 -6.34 -5.99
C GLU A 152 21.26 -7.10 -5.60
N ARG A 153 22.13 -7.37 -6.58
CA ARG A 153 23.38 -8.14 -6.38
C ARG A 153 24.54 -7.31 -5.87
N SER A 154 24.42 -5.98 -5.77
CA SER A 154 25.54 -5.12 -5.39
C SER A 154 25.99 -5.26 -3.92
N ASN A 155 25.50 -6.24 -3.16
CA ASN A 155 25.98 -6.62 -1.81
C ASN A 155 26.08 -5.44 -0.83
N GLN A 156 25.06 -4.57 -0.78
CA GLN A 156 25.04 -3.34 0.04
C GLN A 156 26.11 -2.29 -0.36
N VAL A 157 26.85 -2.50 -1.44
CA VAL A 157 27.64 -1.45 -2.08
C VAL A 157 26.65 -0.56 -2.83
N GLN A 158 26.58 0.70 -2.43
CA GLN A 158 25.66 1.72 -2.97
C GLN A 158 26.02 2.20 -4.38
N SER A 159 26.75 1.41 -5.17
CA SER A 159 27.17 1.81 -6.51
C SER A 159 27.21 0.61 -7.47
N LEU A 160 26.43 0.72 -8.55
CA LEU A 160 26.71 0.04 -9.81
C LEU A 160 27.86 0.79 -10.53
N ASP A 161 28.69 0.11 -11.31
CA ASP A 161 29.73 0.80 -12.07
C ASP A 161 29.12 1.64 -13.21
N ASP A 162 29.54 2.90 -13.32
CA ASP A 162 28.98 3.87 -14.27
C ASP A 162 29.03 3.36 -15.72
N GLN A 163 30.10 2.63 -16.09
CA GLN A 163 30.27 2.12 -17.46
C GLN A 163 29.22 1.07 -17.81
N THR A 164 28.96 0.11 -16.92
CA THR A 164 27.91 -0.91 -17.12
C THR A 164 26.54 -0.26 -17.16
N GLN A 165 26.26 0.66 -16.23
CA GLN A 165 25.00 1.38 -16.19
C GLN A 165 24.73 2.16 -17.49
N GLU A 166 25.69 2.98 -17.95
CA GLU A 166 25.56 3.73 -19.19
C GLU A 166 25.40 2.82 -20.42
N ALA A 167 26.13 1.70 -20.46
CA ALA A 167 26.02 0.73 -21.55
C ALA A 167 24.61 0.13 -21.65
N LEU A 168 24.03 -0.27 -20.51
CA LEU A 168 22.67 -0.81 -20.44
C LEU A 168 21.63 0.25 -20.84
N LEU A 169 21.76 1.48 -20.36
CA LEU A 169 20.85 2.57 -20.73
C LEU A 169 20.90 2.87 -22.23
N ARG A 170 22.10 2.84 -22.85
CA ARG A 170 22.23 2.99 -24.31
C ARG A 170 21.55 1.85 -25.07
N GLN A 171 21.63 0.62 -24.58
CA GLN A 171 20.94 -0.52 -25.16
C GLN A 171 19.41 -0.37 -25.03
N LEU A 172 18.90 -0.05 -23.84
CA LEU A 172 17.46 0.14 -23.60
C LEU A 172 16.85 1.29 -24.43
N LYS A 173 17.63 2.34 -24.74
CA LYS A 173 17.20 3.44 -25.61
C LYS A 173 17.02 3.03 -27.08
N THR A 174 17.76 2.02 -27.55
CA THR A 174 17.77 1.63 -28.97
C THR A 174 16.96 0.37 -29.25
N GLN A 175 16.75 -0.48 -28.24
CA GLN A 175 16.00 -1.72 -28.37
C GLN A 175 14.50 -1.49 -28.17
N SER A 176 13.69 -2.30 -28.84
CA SER A 176 12.23 -2.30 -28.73
C SER A 176 11.72 -3.73 -28.53
N ILE A 177 10.52 -3.86 -27.97
CA ILE A 177 9.80 -5.13 -27.90
C ILE A 177 8.92 -5.25 -29.13
N GLU A 178 9.08 -6.33 -29.90
CA GLU A 178 8.22 -6.62 -31.04
C GLU A 178 6.98 -7.40 -30.55
N LEU A 179 5.80 -6.85 -30.82
CA LEU A 179 4.51 -7.42 -30.42
C LEU A 179 3.66 -7.73 -31.64
N ASN A 180 3.26 -9.00 -31.81
CA ASN A 180 2.33 -9.40 -32.86
C ASN A 180 0.91 -9.62 -32.29
N PRO A 181 -0.05 -8.72 -32.55
CA PRO A 181 -1.38 -8.82 -31.93
C PRO A 181 -2.22 -9.99 -32.44
N LYS A 182 -1.91 -10.54 -33.62
CA LYS A 182 -2.64 -11.66 -34.23
C LYS A 182 -2.17 -13.01 -33.70
N THR A 183 -0.85 -13.20 -33.61
CA THR A 183 -0.26 -14.48 -33.17
C THR A 183 0.08 -14.50 -31.68
N LYS A 184 -0.05 -13.36 -30.99
CA LYS A 184 0.42 -13.15 -29.60
C LYS A 184 1.90 -13.46 -29.41
N GLN A 185 2.68 -13.40 -30.48
CA GLN A 185 4.12 -13.54 -30.40
C GLN A 185 4.74 -12.28 -29.79
N ILE A 186 5.60 -12.48 -28.81
CA ILE A 186 6.42 -11.44 -28.19
C ILE A 186 7.87 -11.77 -28.50
N LYS A 187 8.63 -10.78 -28.94
CA LYS A 187 10.08 -10.90 -29.15
C LYS A 187 10.80 -9.71 -28.53
N ILE A 188 11.76 -10.00 -27.66
CA ILE A 188 12.60 -9.03 -26.97
C ILE A 188 14.04 -9.15 -27.45
N ALA A 189 14.77 -8.03 -27.46
CA ALA A 189 16.20 -8.05 -27.75
C ALA A 189 16.97 -8.74 -26.62
N SER A 190 18.14 -9.31 -26.92
CA SER A 190 18.91 -10.10 -25.95
C SER A 190 19.43 -9.31 -24.75
N ALA A 191 19.47 -7.98 -24.82
CA ALA A 191 19.83 -7.11 -23.70
C ALA A 191 18.63 -6.53 -22.94
N VAL A 192 17.40 -6.91 -23.30
CA VAL A 192 16.20 -6.57 -22.55
C VAL A 192 15.86 -7.72 -21.62
N GLN A 193 15.63 -7.40 -20.35
CA GLN A 193 14.90 -8.27 -19.42
C GLN A 193 13.69 -7.51 -18.93
N VAL A 194 12.52 -8.12 -19.06
CA VAL A 194 11.26 -7.50 -18.67
C VAL A 194 10.93 -7.85 -17.21
N ALA A 195 10.66 -6.83 -16.43
CA ALA A 195 10.18 -6.86 -15.05
C ALA A 195 8.95 -5.96 -14.93
N PRO A 196 7.73 -6.51 -15.10
CA PRO A 196 6.49 -5.73 -15.14
C PRO A 196 5.92 -5.47 -13.74
N ASP A 197 6.68 -5.65 -12.66
CA ASP A 197 6.19 -5.62 -11.27
C ASP A 197 5.39 -4.35 -10.93
N ALA A 198 5.78 -3.20 -11.51
CA ALA A 198 5.12 -1.90 -11.38
C ALA A 198 3.80 -1.76 -12.18
N TYR A 199 3.29 -2.83 -12.77
CA TYR A 199 2.00 -2.90 -13.46
C TYR A 199 1.28 -4.23 -13.16
N ALA A 200 2.04 -5.32 -13.09
CA ALA A 200 1.54 -6.68 -12.93
C ALA A 200 0.77 -6.87 -11.63
N LYS A 201 1.19 -6.23 -10.52
CA LYS A 201 0.50 -6.33 -9.24
C LYS A 201 -0.91 -5.74 -9.32
N GLY A 202 -1.03 -4.52 -9.84
CA GLY A 202 -2.33 -3.91 -10.15
C GLY A 202 -3.17 -4.76 -11.10
N TYR A 203 -2.59 -5.33 -12.17
CA TYR A 203 -3.30 -6.23 -13.08
C TYR A 203 -3.86 -7.47 -12.36
N VAL A 204 -3.08 -8.08 -11.47
CA VAL A 204 -3.54 -9.23 -10.68
C VAL A 204 -4.70 -8.83 -9.76
N ILE A 205 -4.64 -7.67 -9.10
CA ILE A 205 -5.74 -7.17 -8.26
C ILE A 205 -7.02 -7.02 -9.09
N ASP A 206 -6.94 -6.39 -10.27
CA ASP A 206 -8.09 -6.18 -11.15
C ASP A 206 -8.71 -7.52 -11.60
N ARG A 207 -7.87 -8.47 -12.03
CA ARG A 207 -8.33 -9.80 -12.47
C ARG A 207 -8.91 -10.62 -11.34
N ALA A 208 -8.34 -10.54 -10.13
CA ALA A 208 -8.84 -11.22 -8.95
C ALA A 208 -10.23 -10.70 -8.55
N LEU A 209 -10.46 -9.38 -8.60
CA LEU A 209 -11.77 -8.79 -8.36
C LEU A 209 -12.79 -9.26 -9.41
N ILE A 210 -12.41 -9.29 -10.69
CA ILE A 210 -13.27 -9.80 -11.77
C ILE A 210 -13.63 -11.27 -11.52
N ALA A 211 -12.66 -12.11 -11.15
CA ALA A 211 -12.88 -13.52 -10.85
C ALA A 211 -13.86 -13.72 -9.69
N ALA A 212 -13.74 -12.93 -8.61
CA ALA A 212 -14.69 -12.95 -7.49
C ALA A 212 -16.13 -12.64 -7.94
N LYS A 213 -16.30 -11.56 -8.72
CA LYS A 213 -17.62 -11.15 -9.24
C LYS A 213 -18.23 -12.18 -10.19
N GLN A 214 -17.41 -12.87 -10.97
CA GLN A 214 -17.88 -13.95 -11.84
C GLN A 214 -18.29 -15.20 -11.03
N ALA A 215 -17.54 -15.53 -9.98
CA ALA A 215 -17.85 -16.66 -9.12
C ALA A 215 -19.12 -16.45 -8.28
N VAL A 216 -19.40 -15.20 -7.90
CA VAL A 216 -20.54 -14.79 -7.08
C VAL A 216 -21.18 -13.51 -7.66
N PRO A 217 -22.07 -13.64 -8.68
CA PRO A 217 -22.65 -12.49 -9.38
C PRO A 217 -23.51 -11.56 -8.52
N HIS A 218 -23.99 -12.03 -7.37
CA HIS A 218 -24.85 -11.30 -6.45
C HIS A 218 -24.10 -10.69 -5.25
N LEU A 219 -22.77 -10.58 -5.29
CA LEU A 219 -22.02 -9.81 -4.28
C LEU A 219 -22.47 -8.34 -4.27
N GLN A 220 -22.50 -7.73 -3.09
CA GLN A 220 -22.86 -6.32 -2.95
C GLN A 220 -21.63 -5.40 -2.92
N GLY A 221 -20.48 -5.89 -2.45
CA GLY A 221 -19.25 -5.12 -2.47
C GLY A 221 -18.02 -5.98 -2.19
N ILE A 222 -16.86 -5.50 -2.65
CA ILE A 222 -15.58 -6.16 -2.45
C ILE A 222 -14.43 -5.15 -2.41
N LEU A 223 -13.45 -5.39 -1.55
CA LEU A 223 -12.13 -4.77 -1.57
C LEU A 223 -11.11 -5.89 -1.71
N VAL A 224 -10.15 -5.72 -2.61
CA VAL A 224 -8.96 -6.57 -2.75
C VAL A 224 -7.75 -5.67 -2.62
N ASP A 225 -6.91 -5.91 -1.61
CA ASP A 225 -5.66 -5.22 -1.34
C ASP A 225 -4.52 -6.24 -1.41
N ILE A 226 -3.50 -5.95 -2.22
CA ILE A 226 -2.26 -6.71 -2.26
C ILE A 226 -1.10 -5.76 -1.97
N GLY A 227 -0.62 -5.79 -0.73
CA GLY A 227 0.55 -5.03 -0.30
C GLY A 227 0.38 -3.52 -0.27
N GLY A 228 -0.84 -3.03 -0.04
CA GLY A 228 -1.19 -1.61 0.04
C GLY A 228 -1.84 -1.07 -1.24
N ASP A 229 -1.62 -1.74 -2.38
CA ASP A 229 -2.34 -1.43 -3.61
C ASP A 229 -3.66 -2.16 -3.63
N MET A 230 -4.73 -1.47 -3.99
CA MET A 230 -6.07 -2.00 -3.79
C MET A 230 -7.04 -1.62 -4.88
N ARG A 231 -8.09 -2.42 -4.99
CA ARG A 231 -9.28 -2.16 -5.81
C ARG A 231 -10.53 -2.41 -5.00
N VAL A 232 -11.46 -1.46 -5.07
CA VAL A 232 -12.78 -1.58 -4.45
C VAL A 232 -13.88 -1.62 -5.51
N TRP A 233 -14.98 -2.29 -5.19
CA TRP A 233 -16.20 -2.31 -5.97
C TRP A 233 -17.42 -2.42 -5.07
N GLY A 234 -18.52 -1.77 -5.46
CA GLY A 234 -19.82 -1.88 -4.81
C GLY A 234 -19.87 -1.26 -3.40
N GLN A 235 -20.75 -1.80 -2.57
CA GLN A 235 -21.09 -1.27 -1.26
C GLN A 235 -19.99 -1.53 -0.22
N SER A 236 -19.50 -0.46 0.38
CA SER A 236 -18.60 -0.54 1.54
C SER A 236 -19.38 -0.95 2.80
N PRO A 237 -18.70 -1.52 3.82
CA PRO A 237 -19.37 -1.92 5.07
C PRO A 237 -20.05 -0.74 5.79
N GLN A 238 -19.50 0.46 5.66
CA GLN A 238 -20.01 1.72 6.21
C GLN A 238 -21.01 2.48 5.31
N GLN A 239 -21.36 1.96 4.13
CA GLN A 239 -22.33 2.52 3.16
C GLN A 239 -22.03 3.93 2.60
N ALA A 240 -21.02 4.65 3.11
CA ALA A 240 -20.65 6.00 2.67
C ALA A 240 -19.57 6.04 1.56
N GLY A 241 -19.20 4.88 1.01
CA GLY A 241 -18.02 4.66 0.16
C GLY A 241 -16.87 4.03 0.95
N TRP A 242 -15.85 3.56 0.24
CA TRP A 242 -14.73 2.83 0.85
C TRP A 242 -13.72 3.83 1.40
N LYS A 243 -13.43 3.73 2.70
CA LYS A 243 -12.48 4.62 3.37
C LYS A 243 -11.08 4.03 3.32
N VAL A 244 -10.16 4.72 2.64
CA VAL A 244 -8.76 4.31 2.50
C VAL A 244 -7.87 5.34 3.19
N GLY A 245 -7.11 4.91 4.19
CA GLY A 245 -6.17 5.78 4.90
C GLY A 245 -4.87 5.95 4.13
N ILE A 246 -4.43 7.18 3.94
CA ILE A 246 -3.08 7.52 3.45
C ILE A 246 -2.24 7.86 4.67
N GLN A 247 -1.08 7.21 4.79
CA GLN A 247 -0.12 7.50 5.86
C GLN A 247 0.74 8.71 5.50
N ASN A 248 1.13 9.48 6.52
CA ASN A 248 2.10 10.55 6.34
C ASN A 248 3.47 9.94 5.99
N PRO A 249 4.04 10.24 4.82
CA PRO A 249 5.34 9.67 4.42
C PRO A 249 6.50 10.08 5.33
N ASN A 250 6.38 11.20 6.04
CA ASN A 250 7.39 11.63 7.00
C ASN A 250 7.31 10.86 8.34
N GLU A 251 6.19 10.19 8.60
CA GLU A 251 5.99 9.36 9.79
C GLU A 251 6.30 7.90 9.47
N HIS A 252 7.55 7.52 9.68
CA HIS A 252 8.06 6.17 9.44
C HIS A 252 7.67 5.18 10.56
N PHE A 253 6.60 5.47 11.30
CA PHE A 253 6.15 4.63 12.40
C PHE A 253 5.05 3.68 11.92
N ASP A 254 5.18 2.42 12.28
CA ASP A 254 4.30 1.34 11.87
C ASP A 254 2.88 1.42 12.44
N ASN A 255 2.68 2.30 13.42
CA ASN A 255 1.39 2.63 14.02
C ASN A 255 0.97 4.10 13.79
N ALA A 256 1.61 4.79 12.85
CA ALA A 256 1.20 6.13 12.45
C ALA A 256 -0.28 6.08 12.02
N ALA A 257 -1.07 7.02 12.55
CA ALA A 257 -2.43 7.19 12.06
C ALA A 257 -2.38 7.74 10.63
N PRO A 258 -3.32 7.37 9.75
CA PRO A 258 -3.41 8.01 8.45
C PRO A 258 -3.61 9.51 8.62
N ASN A 259 -2.91 10.32 7.83
CA ASN A 259 -3.04 11.78 7.84
C ASN A 259 -4.15 12.26 6.89
N GLN A 260 -4.55 11.43 5.92
CA GLN A 260 -5.69 11.64 5.04
C GLN A 260 -6.52 10.37 4.96
N ILE A 261 -7.84 10.53 4.80
CA ILE A 261 -8.75 9.43 4.47
C ILE A 261 -9.37 9.74 3.12
N LEU A 262 -9.17 8.86 2.14
CA LEU A 262 -9.88 8.90 0.88
C LEU A 262 -11.22 8.16 1.00
N ASN A 263 -12.25 8.70 0.36
CA ASN A 263 -13.53 8.06 0.15
C ASN A 263 -13.66 7.68 -1.33
N ILE A 264 -13.39 6.41 -1.64
CA ILE A 264 -13.33 5.91 -3.01
C ILE A 264 -14.52 5.00 -3.32
N LYS A 265 -14.94 4.96 -4.60
CA LYS A 265 -16.08 4.14 -5.07
C LYS A 265 -15.77 3.55 -6.42
N ASP A 266 -15.83 2.22 -6.52
CA ASP A 266 -15.52 1.49 -7.76
C ASP A 266 -14.15 1.89 -8.37
N GLN A 267 -13.19 2.17 -7.50
CA GLN A 267 -11.88 2.77 -7.82
C GLN A 267 -10.73 1.93 -7.26
N ALA A 268 -9.52 2.19 -7.76
CA ALA A 268 -8.29 1.59 -7.29
C ALA A 268 -7.43 2.67 -6.64
N VAL A 269 -6.55 2.25 -5.74
CA VAL A 269 -5.50 3.09 -5.16
C VAL A 269 -4.20 2.34 -5.25
N ALA A 270 -3.17 2.97 -5.78
CA ALA A 270 -1.82 2.42 -5.81
C ALA A 270 -0.83 3.38 -5.16
N PHE A 271 0.16 2.81 -4.48
CA PHE A 271 1.19 3.53 -3.74
C PHE A 271 2.56 3.19 -4.31
N SER A 272 3.39 4.22 -4.50
CA SER A 272 4.80 4.09 -4.87
C SER A 272 5.65 5.08 -4.09
N GLY A 273 6.93 4.83 -3.91
CA GLY A 273 7.81 5.69 -3.12
C GLY A 273 8.96 4.92 -2.48
N GLN A 274 9.59 5.50 -1.46
CA GLN A 274 10.70 4.83 -0.74
C GLN A 274 10.21 3.52 -0.10
N GLY A 275 9.03 3.55 0.54
CA GLY A 275 8.43 2.39 1.20
C GLY A 275 9.38 1.72 2.19
N TYR A 276 9.18 0.41 2.42
CA TYR A 276 10.02 -0.41 3.30
C TYR A 276 11.02 -1.31 2.54
N ARG A 277 10.88 -1.40 1.21
CA ARG A 277 11.75 -2.23 0.35
C ARG A 277 12.90 -1.37 -0.19
N SER A 278 14.13 -1.88 -0.12
CA SER A 278 15.31 -1.16 -0.60
C SER A 278 16.20 -2.00 -1.52
N LEU A 279 16.82 -1.35 -2.50
CA LEU A 279 17.93 -1.86 -3.31
C LEU A 279 19.23 -1.26 -2.75
N ALA A 280 20.08 -2.10 -2.16
CA ALA A 280 21.33 -1.67 -1.50
C ALA A 280 21.17 -0.53 -0.48
N GLY A 281 20.04 -0.50 0.26
CA GLY A 281 19.73 0.56 1.24
C GLY A 281 19.17 1.85 0.65
N GLN A 282 18.82 1.86 -0.64
CA GLN A 282 18.16 2.96 -1.36
C GLN A 282 16.78 2.50 -1.89
N SER A 283 15.99 3.39 -2.50
CA SER A 283 14.69 3.01 -3.10
C SER A 283 14.79 1.80 -4.02
N HIS A 284 13.74 0.97 -4.02
CA HIS A 284 13.60 -0.13 -4.97
C HIS A 284 13.11 0.31 -6.36
N LEU A 285 12.74 1.58 -6.51
CA LEU A 285 12.35 2.16 -7.78
C LEU A 285 13.58 2.76 -8.47
N LEU A 286 13.78 2.41 -9.74
CA LEU A 286 14.84 2.96 -10.57
C LEU A 286 14.27 4.01 -11.52
N ASN A 287 15.00 5.11 -11.70
CA ASN A 287 14.69 6.08 -12.74
C ASN A 287 15.10 5.49 -14.11
N PRO A 288 14.17 5.29 -15.07
CA PRO A 288 14.52 4.63 -16.33
C PRO A 288 15.48 5.44 -17.22
N GLN A 289 15.58 6.75 -17.01
CA GLN A 289 16.47 7.63 -17.78
C GLN A 289 17.91 7.57 -17.28
N THR A 290 18.08 7.48 -15.95
CA THR A 290 19.40 7.52 -15.31
C THR A 290 19.90 6.15 -14.86
N GLY A 291 19.04 5.15 -14.70
CA GLY A 291 19.37 3.83 -14.15
C GLY A 291 19.65 3.82 -12.64
N MET A 292 19.44 4.96 -11.97
CA MET A 292 19.72 5.14 -10.54
C MET A 292 18.46 4.95 -9.68
N PRO A 293 18.59 4.47 -8.42
CA PRO A 293 17.51 4.50 -7.44
C PRO A 293 16.94 5.90 -7.25
N ILE A 294 15.61 6.01 -7.21
CA ILE A 294 14.90 7.28 -7.03
C ILE A 294 14.95 7.68 -5.56
N GLN A 295 15.48 8.86 -5.25
CA GLN A 295 15.61 9.37 -3.87
C GLN A 295 14.80 10.64 -3.59
N THR A 296 14.17 11.22 -4.63
CA THR A 296 13.53 12.54 -4.58
C THR A 296 12.05 12.50 -4.21
N VAL A 297 11.45 11.31 -4.19
CA VAL A 297 10.03 11.10 -3.91
C VAL A 297 9.89 10.15 -2.73
N GLU A 298 9.15 10.59 -1.71
CA GLU A 298 8.85 9.77 -0.52
C GLU A 298 7.65 8.88 -0.77
N GLN A 299 6.59 9.48 -1.34
CA GLN A 299 5.35 8.79 -1.63
C GLN A 299 4.64 9.43 -2.82
N CYS A 300 4.09 8.58 -3.67
CA CYS A 300 3.12 8.92 -4.70
C CYS A 300 1.92 7.99 -4.53
N VAL A 301 0.73 8.58 -4.51
CA VAL A 301 -0.54 7.87 -4.41
C VAL A 301 -1.33 8.20 -5.66
N VAL A 302 -1.81 7.18 -6.37
CA VAL A 302 -2.67 7.35 -7.55
C VAL A 302 -3.99 6.64 -7.30
N VAL A 303 -5.08 7.37 -7.49
CA VAL A 303 -6.44 6.83 -7.51
C VAL A 303 -6.89 6.73 -8.96
N GLY A 304 -7.39 5.56 -9.37
CA GLY A 304 -7.70 5.29 -10.77
C GLY A 304 -8.88 4.35 -11.00
N GLN A 305 -9.23 4.19 -12.28
CA GLN A 305 -10.32 3.30 -12.71
C GLN A 305 -9.94 1.82 -12.78
N CYS A 306 -8.66 1.48 -12.69
CA CYS A 306 -8.16 0.11 -12.54
C CYS A 306 -6.84 0.18 -11.75
N ALA A 307 -6.50 -0.90 -11.05
CA ALA A 307 -5.30 -0.97 -10.24
C ALA A 307 -4.04 -1.06 -11.10
N ALA A 308 -4.10 -1.72 -12.25
CA ALA A 308 -2.94 -1.86 -13.15
C ALA A 308 -2.38 -0.51 -13.63
N ASP A 309 -3.26 0.37 -14.12
CA ASP A 309 -2.84 1.70 -14.59
C ASP A 309 -2.46 2.62 -13.43
N ALA A 310 -3.15 2.52 -12.29
CA ALA A 310 -2.79 3.27 -11.10
C ALA A 310 -1.39 2.92 -10.59
N ASP A 311 -1.01 1.63 -10.59
CA ASP A 311 0.31 1.13 -10.19
C ASP A 311 1.42 1.65 -11.12
N ALA A 312 1.20 1.57 -12.44
CA ALA A 312 2.16 2.09 -13.42
C ALA A 312 2.31 3.61 -13.33
N LEU A 313 1.21 4.34 -13.14
CA LEU A 313 1.25 5.80 -12.96
C LEU A 313 1.93 6.18 -11.65
N ALA A 314 1.64 5.51 -10.53
CA ALA A 314 2.28 5.78 -9.25
C ALA A 314 3.80 5.62 -9.37
N THR A 315 4.26 4.57 -10.08
CA THR A 315 5.67 4.37 -10.37
C THR A 315 6.21 5.45 -11.32
N ALA A 316 5.54 5.72 -12.43
CA ALA A 316 5.99 6.70 -13.44
C ALA A 316 6.20 8.10 -12.84
N LEU A 317 5.24 8.54 -12.03
CA LEU A 317 5.24 9.86 -11.41
C LEU A 317 6.43 10.04 -10.47
N THR A 318 6.98 8.97 -9.90
CA THR A 318 8.19 9.05 -9.06
C THR A 318 9.46 9.36 -9.87
N ALA A 319 9.46 9.03 -11.16
CA ALA A 319 10.59 9.25 -12.06
C ALA A 319 10.45 10.54 -12.91
N MET A 320 9.23 11.06 -13.06
CA MET A 320 8.93 12.29 -13.80
C MET A 320 9.14 13.54 -12.95
N SER A 321 9.22 14.71 -13.58
CA SER A 321 9.11 15.96 -12.83
C SER A 321 7.68 16.09 -12.27
N PRO A 322 7.49 16.61 -11.04
CA PRO A 322 6.16 16.70 -10.45
C PRO A 322 5.15 17.46 -11.32
N HIS A 323 5.59 18.52 -11.99
CA HIS A 323 4.73 19.30 -12.88
C HIS A 323 4.28 18.51 -14.12
N GLU A 324 5.19 17.85 -14.83
CA GLU A 324 4.85 17.02 -15.99
C GLU A 324 3.99 15.82 -15.58
N GLY A 325 4.29 15.23 -14.42
CA GLY A 325 3.51 14.15 -13.85
C GLY A 325 2.06 14.54 -13.56
N MET A 326 1.84 15.66 -12.86
CA MET A 326 0.49 16.15 -12.62
C MET A 326 -0.23 16.52 -13.93
N GLN A 327 0.47 17.12 -14.90
CA GLN A 327 -0.11 17.40 -16.22
C GLN A 327 -0.56 16.15 -16.98
N LEU A 328 0.17 15.03 -16.84
CA LEU A 328 -0.26 13.74 -17.39
C LEU A 328 -1.55 13.28 -16.71
N ILE A 329 -1.63 13.37 -15.38
CA ILE A 329 -2.83 12.96 -14.62
C ILE A 329 -4.07 13.78 -15.01
N GLU A 330 -3.94 15.10 -15.18
CA GLU A 330 -5.06 15.96 -15.61
C GLU A 330 -5.62 15.60 -17.00
N GLN A 331 -4.88 14.85 -17.82
CA GLN A 331 -5.33 14.38 -19.14
C GLN A 331 -6.04 13.02 -19.09
N LEU A 332 -5.97 12.32 -17.96
CA LEU A 332 -6.51 10.98 -17.77
C LEU A 332 -7.83 11.05 -17.00
N VAL A 333 -8.93 10.76 -17.69
CA VAL A 333 -10.26 10.78 -17.09
C VAL A 333 -10.37 9.71 -16.00
N GLY A 334 -10.77 10.13 -14.80
CA GLY A 334 -10.98 9.23 -13.66
C GLY A 334 -9.70 8.84 -12.93
N PHE A 335 -8.60 9.57 -13.15
CA PHE A 335 -7.37 9.45 -12.39
C PHE A 335 -7.09 10.70 -11.60
N GLU A 336 -6.66 10.52 -10.36
CA GLU A 336 -6.19 11.58 -9.47
C GLU A 336 -4.91 11.13 -8.80
N ALA A 337 -4.02 12.05 -8.45
CA ALA A 337 -2.76 11.73 -7.83
C ALA A 337 -2.35 12.75 -6.77
N GLN A 338 -1.59 12.28 -5.80
CA GLN A 338 -0.81 13.11 -4.88
C GLN A 338 0.62 12.58 -4.83
N LEU A 339 1.58 13.48 -4.85
CA LEU A 339 3.01 13.20 -4.73
C LEU A 339 3.59 14.05 -3.60
N VAL A 340 4.35 13.41 -2.72
CA VAL A 340 5.12 14.05 -1.66
C VAL A 340 6.60 13.78 -1.93
N ALA A 341 7.35 14.86 -2.16
CA ALA A 341 8.78 14.80 -2.38
C ALA A 341 9.56 14.74 -1.05
N SER A 342 10.82 14.32 -1.11
CA SER A 342 11.69 14.16 0.07
C SER A 342 12.09 15.48 0.74
N ASP A 343 11.87 16.61 0.07
CA ASP A 343 12.00 17.94 0.68
C ASP A 343 10.71 18.41 1.41
N GLY A 344 9.68 17.55 1.45
CA GLY A 344 8.39 17.82 2.06
C GLY A 344 7.42 18.58 1.16
N SER A 345 7.80 18.95 -0.06
CA SER A 345 6.87 19.56 -1.02
C SER A 345 5.80 18.56 -1.46
N SER A 346 4.58 19.05 -1.66
CA SER A 346 3.44 18.24 -2.06
C SER A 346 2.80 18.79 -3.33
N TYR A 347 2.49 17.88 -4.25
CA TYR A 347 1.81 18.13 -5.51
C TYR A 347 0.58 17.23 -5.58
N GLN A 348 -0.51 17.74 -6.13
CA GLN A 348 -1.72 16.95 -6.31
C GLN A 348 -2.48 17.41 -7.55
N SER A 349 -3.25 16.49 -8.14
CA SER A 349 -4.19 16.81 -9.20
C SER A 349 -5.37 17.65 -8.68
N SER A 350 -6.04 18.32 -9.60
CA SER A 350 -7.11 19.28 -9.33
C SER A 350 -8.32 18.65 -8.64
N GLY A 351 -8.64 17.38 -8.94
CA GLY A 351 -9.73 16.64 -8.35
C GLY A 351 -9.40 15.90 -7.06
N TRP A 352 -8.13 15.83 -6.65
CA TRP A 352 -7.70 15.09 -5.44
C TRP A 352 -8.51 15.44 -4.19
N SER A 353 -8.80 16.73 -3.99
CA SER A 353 -9.55 17.22 -2.84
C SER A 353 -10.99 16.67 -2.74
N THR A 354 -11.57 16.23 -3.86
CA THR A 354 -12.91 15.64 -3.90
C THR A 354 -12.96 14.20 -3.41
N LEU A 355 -11.79 13.53 -3.38
CA LEU A 355 -11.64 12.19 -2.85
C LEU A 355 -11.53 12.17 -1.33
N LEU A 356 -11.24 13.31 -0.70
CA LEU A 356 -11.08 13.38 0.76
C LEU A 356 -12.43 13.14 1.46
N ASP A 357 -12.46 12.22 2.41
CA ASP A 357 -13.60 12.03 3.32
C ASP A 357 -13.92 13.34 4.06
N ALA A 358 -15.21 13.62 4.24
CA ALA A 358 -15.66 14.84 4.92
C ALA A 358 -15.18 14.92 6.38
N ASN A 359 -14.99 13.77 7.03
CA ASN A 359 -14.43 13.65 8.36
C ASN A 359 -12.95 13.29 8.28
N GLN A 360 -12.16 14.16 7.64
CA GLN A 360 -10.71 14.04 7.71
C GLN A 360 -10.29 13.93 9.18
N PRO A 361 -9.34 13.04 9.52
CA PRO A 361 -8.75 13.04 10.84
C PRO A 361 -8.22 14.46 11.05
N ALA A 362 -8.67 15.12 12.13
CA ALA A 362 -8.17 16.43 12.46
C ALA A 362 -6.64 16.31 12.48
N ILE A 363 -5.94 17.00 11.57
CA ILE A 363 -4.50 17.14 11.66
C ILE A 363 -4.30 17.69 13.06
N LEU A 364 -3.79 16.87 13.97
CA LEU A 364 -3.49 17.28 15.33
C LEU A 364 -2.25 18.18 15.26
N ARG A 365 -2.40 19.35 14.64
CA ARG A 365 -1.55 20.50 14.86
C ARG A 365 -1.69 20.81 16.34
N HIS A 366 -0.58 20.70 17.05
CA HIS A 366 -0.46 21.01 18.47
C HIS A 366 -1.16 22.35 18.81
N VAL A 367 -2.40 22.29 19.28
CA VAL A 367 -3.05 23.43 19.93
C VAL A 367 -2.68 23.34 21.40
N ALA A 368 -1.88 24.31 21.84
CA ALA A 368 -1.58 24.52 23.24
C ALA A 368 -2.85 25.01 23.96
N ALA A 369 -3.18 24.38 25.09
CA ALA A 369 -4.07 24.97 26.08
C ALA A 369 -3.61 24.58 27.50
N ASN A 370 -3.64 25.56 28.40
CA ASN A 370 -3.15 25.56 29.77
C ASN A 370 -4.05 24.78 30.73
N ALA A 371 -3.46 24.04 31.69
CA ALA A 371 -3.39 24.38 33.12
C ALA A 371 -3.29 23.14 34.04
N ALA A 372 -2.26 23.16 34.89
CA ALA A 372 -2.15 22.53 36.23
C ALA A 372 -2.37 21.01 36.40
N ALA A 373 -1.53 20.23 35.72
CA ALA A 373 -0.78 19.07 36.25
C ALA A 373 0.47 18.95 35.35
N THR A 374 1.59 18.38 35.79
CA THR A 374 2.76 18.20 34.89
C THR A 374 2.37 17.26 33.76
N ALA A 375 1.93 17.84 32.64
CA ALA A 375 1.47 17.13 31.45
C ALA A 375 2.66 16.51 30.71
N TRP A 376 2.36 15.54 29.84
CA TRP A 376 3.32 15.01 28.87
C TRP A 376 4.17 16.13 28.24
N PRO A 377 5.52 16.02 28.26
CA PRO A 377 6.38 17.10 27.79
C PRO A 377 6.10 17.45 26.33
N LYS A 378 5.87 18.74 26.05
CA LYS A 378 5.47 19.20 24.72
C LYS A 378 6.50 18.76 23.66
N GLY A 379 6.02 18.05 22.65
CA GLY A 379 6.84 17.57 21.53
C GLY A 379 7.66 16.33 21.83
N TYR A 380 7.54 15.70 23.00
CA TYR A 380 8.20 14.42 23.27
C TYR A 380 7.39 13.25 22.72
N GLN A 381 8.09 12.19 22.34
CA GLN A 381 7.52 10.91 21.94
C GLN A 381 8.39 9.76 22.45
N ALA A 382 7.75 8.64 22.79
CA ALA A 382 8.43 7.38 23.06
C ALA A 382 8.50 6.57 21.75
N GLN A 383 9.70 6.42 21.20
CA GLN A 383 9.98 5.62 20.01
C GLN A 383 10.43 4.22 20.44
N ILE A 384 9.77 3.19 19.94
CA ILE A 384 10.05 1.79 20.25
C ILE A 384 10.51 1.11 18.97
N GLU A 385 11.77 0.71 18.94
CA GLU A 385 12.34 -0.12 17.88
C GLU A 385 12.15 -1.59 18.29
N VAL A 386 11.38 -2.35 17.50
CA VAL A 386 11.10 -3.77 17.70
C VAL A 386 11.80 -4.55 16.59
N ASN A 387 12.81 -5.34 16.94
CA ASN A 387 13.43 -6.27 15.99
C ASN A 387 12.74 -7.63 16.05
N ILE A 388 12.25 -8.13 14.92
CA ILE A 388 11.71 -9.47 14.78
C ILE A 388 12.71 -10.32 14.01
N PRO A 389 13.33 -11.35 14.63
CA PRO A 389 14.40 -12.11 14.01
C PRO A 389 13.85 -13.09 12.96
N LYS A 390 14.62 -13.32 11.91
CA LYS A 390 14.37 -14.42 10.98
C LYS A 390 14.95 -15.68 11.60
N LEU A 391 14.09 -16.62 11.98
CA LEU A 391 14.53 -17.87 12.61
C LEU A 391 14.78 -18.93 11.55
N ALA A 392 15.89 -19.65 11.67
CA ALA A 392 16.25 -20.77 10.80
C ALA A 392 15.51 -22.04 11.27
N VAL A 393 14.22 -22.10 10.97
CA VAL A 393 13.33 -23.21 11.32
C VAL A 393 12.57 -23.69 10.09
N ASP A 394 12.27 -24.99 10.05
CA ASP A 394 11.41 -25.55 9.01
C ASP A 394 10.02 -24.93 9.08
N ASN A 395 9.48 -24.47 7.94
CA ASN A 395 8.17 -23.83 7.84
C ASN A 395 7.99 -22.62 8.77
N TYR A 396 8.89 -21.64 8.69
CA TYR A 396 8.76 -20.37 9.40
C TYR A 396 7.38 -19.71 9.19
N ARG A 397 6.75 -19.32 10.30
CA ARG A 397 5.49 -18.54 10.35
C ARG A 397 5.78 -17.16 10.92
N ALA A 398 5.14 -16.13 10.38
CA ALA A 398 5.25 -14.78 10.93
C ALA A 398 4.77 -14.77 12.40
N PRO A 399 5.45 -14.03 13.30
CA PRO A 399 5.08 -13.99 14.69
C PRO A 399 3.89 -13.05 14.92
N TYR A 400 3.10 -13.40 15.93
CA TYR A 400 2.04 -12.58 16.49
C TYR A 400 2.66 -11.62 17.48
N VAL A 401 2.48 -10.32 17.29
CA VAL A 401 3.14 -9.28 18.11
C VAL A 401 2.09 -8.36 18.72
N SER A 402 2.19 -8.11 20.02
CA SER A 402 1.35 -7.15 20.73
C SER A 402 2.23 -6.14 21.44
N VAL A 403 1.99 -4.85 21.19
CA VAL A 403 2.67 -3.74 21.85
C VAL A 403 1.64 -2.81 22.46
N TRP A 404 1.70 -2.62 23.77
CA TRP A 404 0.74 -1.79 24.51
C TRP A 404 1.40 -1.06 25.68
N VAL A 405 0.71 -0.05 26.19
CA VAL A 405 1.15 0.79 27.30
C VAL A 405 0.18 0.65 28.45
N THR A 406 0.72 0.51 29.67
CA THR A 406 -0.07 0.63 30.90
C THR A 406 0.51 1.71 31.81
N ASP A 407 -0.32 2.21 32.72
CA ASP A 407 0.13 3.02 33.85
C ASP A 407 0.83 2.14 34.91
N SER A 408 1.27 2.75 36.02
CA SER A 408 1.90 2.06 37.15
C SER A 408 0.98 1.05 37.85
N ASP A 409 -0.34 1.23 37.73
CA ASP A 409 -1.35 0.32 38.28
C ASP A 409 -1.71 -0.81 37.31
N LYS A 410 -0.98 -0.91 36.19
CA LYS A 410 -1.19 -1.87 35.11
C LYS A 410 -2.54 -1.71 34.41
N LYS A 411 -3.17 -0.54 34.46
CA LYS A 411 -4.36 -0.24 33.65
C LYS A 411 -3.93 0.09 32.23
N LEU A 412 -4.65 -0.42 31.25
CA LEU A 412 -4.38 -0.13 29.84
C LEU A 412 -4.52 1.37 29.59
N VAL A 413 -3.49 1.94 29.00
CA VAL A 413 -3.45 3.33 28.54
C VAL A 413 -3.67 3.36 27.04
N ARG A 414 -2.91 2.56 26.29
CA ARG A 414 -3.00 2.52 24.83
C ARG A 414 -2.50 1.22 24.24
N THR A 415 -3.15 0.73 23.19
CA THR A 415 -2.56 -0.32 22.34
C THR A 415 -1.83 0.33 21.16
N LEU A 416 -0.52 0.09 21.05
CA LEU A 416 0.31 0.67 19.98
C LEU A 416 0.30 -0.18 18.72
N ALA A 417 0.37 -1.50 18.87
CA ALA A 417 0.36 -2.43 17.75
C ALA A 417 -0.19 -3.81 18.15
N VAL A 418 -0.87 -4.44 17.21
CA VAL A 418 -1.26 -5.85 17.26
C VAL A 418 -1.03 -6.39 15.85
N TRP A 419 -0.15 -7.38 15.69
CA TRP A 419 0.16 -8.06 14.44
C TRP A 419 -0.20 -9.54 14.61
N GLY A 420 -0.91 -10.13 13.65
CA GLY A 420 -1.33 -11.52 13.74
C GLY A 420 -2.55 -11.80 12.86
N LYS A 421 -2.56 -12.99 12.27
CA LYS A 421 -3.55 -13.41 11.27
C LYS A 421 -4.79 -14.09 11.88
N ASP A 422 -4.58 -15.05 12.77
CA ASP A 422 -5.66 -15.82 13.39
C ASP A 422 -5.87 -15.45 14.86
N GLU A 423 -7.10 -15.13 15.24
CA GLU A 423 -7.48 -14.88 16.64
C GLU A 423 -7.07 -16.05 17.56
N LYS A 424 -7.17 -17.29 17.05
CA LYS A 424 -6.75 -18.51 17.72
C LYS A 424 -5.28 -18.49 18.14
N TRP A 425 -4.40 -17.83 17.40
CA TRP A 425 -2.98 -17.76 17.72
C TRP A 425 -2.61 -16.43 18.35
N LEU A 426 -3.37 -15.36 18.09
CA LEU A 426 -3.27 -14.11 18.82
C LEU A 426 -3.54 -14.30 20.33
N ASN A 427 -4.35 -15.31 20.70
CA ASN A 427 -4.53 -15.70 22.10
C ASN A 427 -3.27 -16.23 22.79
N SER A 428 -2.24 -16.60 22.01
CA SER A 428 -0.95 -17.10 22.51
C SER A 428 -0.09 -15.96 23.03
N ASN A 429 -0.41 -14.71 22.68
CA ASN A 429 -0.02 -13.52 23.44
C ASN A 429 -0.93 -13.39 24.67
N TYR A 430 -0.85 -14.37 25.58
CA TYR A 430 -1.81 -14.54 26.66
C TYR A 430 -1.77 -13.42 27.71
N VAL A 431 -0.68 -12.65 27.80
CA VAL A 431 -0.56 -11.51 28.73
C VAL A 431 -1.45 -10.36 28.28
N TRP A 432 -1.38 -10.01 26.99
CA TRP A 432 -2.24 -8.99 26.38
C TRP A 432 -3.67 -9.50 26.14
N TRP A 433 -3.82 -10.69 25.56
CA TRP A 433 -5.11 -11.24 25.13
C TRP A 433 -6.12 -11.40 26.25
N ARG A 434 -5.70 -11.96 27.40
CA ARG A 434 -6.60 -12.21 28.54
C ARG A 434 -7.09 -10.93 29.22
N ARG A 435 -6.33 -9.83 29.10
CA ARG A 435 -6.60 -8.58 29.81
C ARG A 435 -7.29 -7.54 28.94
N TYR A 436 -6.95 -7.48 27.64
CA TYR A 436 -7.32 -6.36 26.77
C TYR A 436 -7.87 -6.80 25.40
N GLY A 437 -7.29 -7.85 24.80
CA GLY A 437 -7.62 -8.25 23.42
C GLY A 437 -9.08 -8.65 23.16
N ARG A 438 -9.80 -9.16 24.18
CA ARG A 438 -11.21 -9.63 24.06
C ARG A 438 -12.25 -8.53 23.79
N GLN A 439 -11.89 -7.25 23.86
CA GLN A 439 -12.83 -6.13 23.90
C GLN A 439 -12.61 -5.08 22.78
N MET A 440 -11.75 -5.34 21.78
CA MET A 440 -11.43 -4.35 20.73
C MET A 440 -12.58 -4.15 19.71
N PRO A 441 -13.02 -2.90 19.43
CA PRO A 441 -14.08 -2.60 18.45
C PRO A 441 -13.58 -2.44 16.99
N ASN A 442 -14.53 -2.63 16.06
CA ASN A 442 -14.45 -2.78 14.60
C ASN A 442 -13.71 -1.67 13.83
N LEU A 443 -12.77 -2.09 12.97
CA LEU A 443 -12.19 -1.32 11.86
C LEU A 443 -12.47 -2.12 10.57
N ASP A 444 -13.05 -1.49 9.54
CA ASP A 444 -13.42 -2.19 8.29
C ASP A 444 -12.20 -2.69 7.52
N ALA A 445 -11.10 -1.95 7.60
CA ALA A 445 -9.75 -2.37 7.22
C ALA A 445 -8.74 -1.41 7.88
N VAL A 446 -7.70 -1.97 8.48
CA VAL A 446 -6.40 -1.29 8.59
C VAL A 446 -5.42 -2.28 7.99
N ALA A 447 -4.75 -1.92 6.90
CA ALA A 447 -3.66 -2.71 6.36
C ALA A 447 -2.62 -2.92 7.47
N LYS A 448 -2.62 -4.10 8.09
CA LYS A 448 -1.57 -4.51 9.02
C LYS A 448 -1.21 -5.96 8.68
N PRO A 449 -0.16 -6.15 7.87
CA PRO A 449 0.37 -7.47 7.58
C PRO A 449 0.70 -8.24 8.86
N SER A 450 0.69 -9.57 8.78
CA SER A 450 1.62 -10.33 9.63
C SER A 450 3.02 -9.94 9.18
N ARG A 451 3.67 -9.11 9.98
CA ARG A 451 4.92 -8.49 9.58
C ARG A 451 6.05 -9.54 9.56
N GLN A 452 6.83 -9.56 8.47
CA GLN A 452 7.95 -10.48 8.29
C GLN A 452 9.05 -10.24 9.35
N PRO A 453 10.09 -11.09 9.45
CA PRO A 453 11.31 -10.69 10.14
C PRO A 453 11.83 -9.33 9.65
N GLY A 454 12.18 -8.44 10.58
CA GLY A 454 12.57 -7.09 10.25
C GLY A 454 12.67 -6.17 11.46
N GLN A 455 13.11 -4.93 11.21
CA GLN A 455 13.13 -3.88 12.21
C GLN A 455 11.89 -3.00 12.04
N TYR A 456 11.15 -2.84 13.12
CA TYR A 456 9.92 -2.06 13.20
C TYR A 456 10.08 -0.89 14.14
N ARG A 457 9.41 0.22 13.85
CA ARG A 457 9.46 1.44 14.66
C ARG A 457 8.05 1.84 15.02
N LEU A 458 7.74 1.87 16.31
CA LEU A 458 6.47 2.34 16.85
C LEU A 458 6.69 3.64 17.60
N ALA A 459 5.69 4.52 17.62
CA ALA A 459 5.72 5.71 18.45
C ALA A 459 4.51 5.79 19.38
N TRP A 460 4.74 6.33 20.57
CA TRP A 460 3.71 6.75 21.49
C TRP A 460 3.87 8.23 21.81
N ASP A 461 2.84 9.01 21.50
CA ASP A 461 2.76 10.46 21.62
C ASP A 461 2.20 10.92 22.98
N GLY A 462 2.06 9.99 23.94
CA GLY A 462 1.53 10.29 25.26
C GLY A 462 0.04 10.46 25.33
N LYS A 463 -0.71 9.81 24.43
CA LYS A 463 -2.18 9.78 24.49
C LYS A 463 -2.70 8.37 24.78
N ASP A 464 -3.84 8.29 25.44
CA ASP A 464 -4.59 7.05 25.62
C ASP A 464 -5.38 6.64 24.35
N ASP A 465 -6.07 5.51 24.39
CA ASP A 465 -6.90 5.01 23.27
C ASP A 465 -8.07 5.95 22.91
N ALA A 466 -8.47 6.86 23.81
CA ALA A 466 -9.48 7.90 23.55
C ALA A 466 -8.87 9.19 22.96
N GLY A 467 -7.55 9.21 22.71
CA GLY A 467 -6.83 10.37 22.20
C GLY A 467 -6.59 11.47 23.24
N LYS A 468 -6.85 11.21 24.53
CA LYS A 468 -6.59 12.15 25.61
C LYS A 468 -5.13 12.04 26.06
N ALA A 469 -4.48 13.19 26.25
CA ALA A 469 -3.12 13.23 26.77
C ALA A 469 -3.05 12.62 28.18
N VAL A 470 -2.02 11.83 28.42
CA VAL A 470 -1.73 11.22 29.72
C VAL A 470 -0.82 12.13 30.54
N ASP A 471 -0.89 11.99 31.86
CA ASP A 471 -0.09 12.78 32.77
C ASP A 471 1.39 12.35 32.75
N ALA A 472 2.32 13.22 33.17
CA ALA A 472 3.68 12.76 33.46
C ALA A 472 3.65 11.74 34.60
N GLY A 473 4.47 10.70 34.49
CA GLY A 473 4.43 9.59 35.43
C GLY A 473 5.15 8.36 34.91
N LYS A 474 5.01 7.26 35.64
CA LYS A 474 5.61 5.97 35.27
C LYS A 474 4.64 5.18 34.42
N TYR A 475 5.12 4.74 33.26
CA TYR A 475 4.40 3.89 32.34
C TYR A 475 5.20 2.64 32.03
N LEU A 476 4.51 1.56 31.73
CA LEU A 476 5.10 0.33 31.26
C LEU A 476 4.76 0.18 29.79
N ILE A 477 5.77 0.01 28.94
CA ILE A 477 5.60 -0.31 27.52
C ILE A 477 5.91 -1.78 27.37
N HIS A 478 4.92 -2.56 26.97
CA HIS A 478 4.95 -4.00 26.88
C HIS A 478 5.11 -4.43 25.43
N ILE A 479 5.94 -5.44 25.20
CA ILE A 479 6.13 -6.09 23.91
C ILE A 479 5.98 -7.59 24.16
N GLU A 480 5.02 -8.21 23.50
CA GLU A 480 4.75 -9.64 23.57
C GLU A 480 4.77 -10.23 22.16
N THR A 481 5.47 -11.35 21.99
CA THR A 481 5.47 -12.09 20.73
C THR A 481 5.26 -13.58 20.94
N SER A 482 4.58 -14.20 19.98
CA SER A 482 4.43 -15.64 19.90
C SER A 482 4.43 -16.09 18.44
N ARG A 483 4.70 -17.37 18.19
CA ARG A 483 4.65 -17.94 16.85
C ARG A 483 3.83 -19.23 16.86
N GLU A 484 3.14 -19.53 15.77
CA GLU A 484 2.37 -20.77 15.64
C GLU A 484 3.31 -21.97 15.84
N HIS A 485 3.02 -22.79 16.85
CA HIS A 485 3.87 -23.91 17.25
C HIS A 485 5.32 -23.51 17.61
N GLY A 486 5.58 -22.23 17.86
CA GLY A 486 6.86 -21.69 18.29
C GLY A 486 6.85 -21.28 19.76
N ASP A 487 7.87 -20.51 20.14
CA ASP A 487 8.02 -20.04 21.50
C ASP A 487 7.15 -18.80 21.77
N HIS A 488 7.21 -18.33 23.02
CA HIS A 488 6.61 -17.10 23.48
C HIS A 488 7.69 -16.23 24.10
N SER A 489 7.61 -14.92 23.90
CA SER A 489 8.55 -13.96 24.45
C SER A 489 7.79 -12.71 24.92
N TYR A 490 8.17 -12.19 26.07
CA TYR A 490 7.53 -11.03 26.67
C TYR A 490 8.56 -10.18 27.39
N GLN A 491 8.59 -8.89 27.04
CA GLN A 491 9.49 -7.90 27.60
C GLN A 491 8.74 -6.59 27.85
N SER A 492 9.25 -5.78 28.78
CA SER A 492 8.67 -4.47 29.05
C SER A 492 9.73 -3.44 29.41
N PHE A 493 9.57 -2.23 28.89
CA PHE A 493 10.29 -1.06 29.36
C PHE A 493 9.49 -0.34 30.44
N GLU A 494 10.15 0.06 31.52
CA GLU A 494 9.63 1.13 32.38
C GLU A 494 10.03 2.47 31.75
N LEU A 495 9.08 3.38 31.55
CA LEU A 495 9.32 4.74 31.09
C LEU A 495 8.85 5.71 32.16
N GLU A 496 9.77 6.51 32.68
CA GLU A 496 9.43 7.66 33.52
C GLU A 496 9.32 8.89 32.63
N VAL A 497 8.08 9.36 32.43
CA VAL A 497 7.77 10.51 31.57
C VAL A 497 8.13 11.79 32.32
N GLY A 498 9.10 12.52 31.78
CA GLY A 498 9.57 13.79 32.32
C GLY A 498 10.35 14.59 31.27
N PRO A 499 10.92 15.76 31.59
CA PRO A 499 11.58 16.61 30.59
C PRO A 499 12.95 16.08 30.11
N LYS A 500 13.38 14.90 30.55
CA LYS A 500 14.68 14.32 30.18
C LYS A 500 14.50 13.25 29.11
N ALA A 501 15.40 13.22 28.14
CA ALA A 501 15.46 12.14 27.19
C ALA A 501 15.89 10.83 27.88
N VAL A 502 15.32 9.71 27.47
CA VAL A 502 15.59 8.38 28.04
C VAL A 502 15.83 7.41 26.89
N THR A 503 16.96 6.71 26.91
CA THR A 503 17.22 5.59 26.00
C THR A 503 17.40 4.31 26.82
N LYS A 504 16.68 3.24 26.44
CA LYS A 504 16.78 1.91 27.05
C LYS A 504 16.88 0.85 25.95
N THR A 505 17.58 -0.23 26.24
CA THR A 505 17.72 -1.38 25.34
C THR A 505 17.45 -2.65 26.12
N LEU A 506 16.71 -3.59 25.53
CA LEU A 506 16.52 -4.93 26.07
C LEU A 506 17.14 -5.97 25.12
N PRO A 507 17.78 -7.02 25.66
CA PRO A 507 18.42 -8.05 24.86
C PRO A 507 17.38 -8.90 24.13
N ALA A 508 17.81 -9.57 23.05
CA ALA A 508 17.00 -10.53 22.33
C ALA A 508 16.55 -11.72 23.21
N GLN A 509 15.39 -12.26 22.88
CA GLN A 509 14.79 -13.50 23.39
C GLN A 509 14.49 -14.45 22.22
N ALA A 510 13.78 -15.55 22.49
CA ALA A 510 13.51 -16.60 21.50
C ALA A 510 12.75 -16.09 20.26
N GLU A 511 11.72 -15.26 20.48
CA GLU A 511 10.83 -14.77 19.41
C GLU A 511 10.84 -13.23 19.29
N ILE A 512 11.77 -12.55 19.98
CA ILE A 512 11.97 -11.09 19.92
C ILE A 512 13.47 -10.83 19.79
N GLY A 513 13.88 -10.02 18.83
CA GLY A 513 15.24 -9.53 18.71
C GLY A 513 15.52 -8.43 19.74
N THR A 514 16.63 -7.71 19.57
CA THR A 514 16.91 -6.55 20.43
C THR A 514 15.79 -5.52 20.36
N LEU A 515 15.34 -5.03 21.51
CA LEU A 515 14.38 -3.94 21.61
C LEU A 515 15.08 -2.66 22.05
N LYS A 516 14.62 -1.52 21.55
CA LYS A 516 15.12 -0.21 21.99
C LYS A 516 13.98 0.77 22.20
N LEU A 517 14.05 1.54 23.27
CA LEU A 517 13.14 2.64 23.59
C LEU A 517 13.94 3.93 23.60
N ASN A 518 13.52 4.93 22.83
CA ASN A 518 14.00 6.30 22.89
C ASN A 518 12.85 7.25 23.20
N PHE A 519 12.83 7.82 24.38
CA PHE A 519 11.93 8.91 24.74
C PHE A 519 12.67 10.23 24.57
N GLN A 520 12.24 11.05 23.62
CA GLN A 520 12.92 12.29 23.26
C GLN A 520 11.95 13.26 22.59
N ARG A 521 12.37 14.53 22.45
CA ARG A 521 11.64 15.50 21.63
C ARG A 521 11.68 15.06 20.16
N GLY A 522 10.53 14.90 19.53
CA GLY A 522 10.42 14.67 18.08
C GLY A 522 11.08 15.81 17.32
N ALA A 523 11.77 15.46 16.23
CA ALA A 523 12.42 16.41 15.34
C ALA A 523 11.41 17.36 14.69
#